data_AF-K2DDL6-F1
#
_entry.id   AF-K2DDL6-F1
#
_cell.length_a   1.000
_cell.length_b   1.000
_cell.length_c   1.000
_cell.angle_alpha   90.00
_cell.angle_beta   90.00
_cell.angle_gamma   90.00
#
_symmetry.space_group_name_H-M   'P 1'
#
loop_
_entity.id
_entity.type
_entity.pdbx_description
1 polymer ?
#
loop_
_entity_poly.entity_id
_entity_poly.type
_entity_poly.pdbx_seq_one_letter_code
_entity_poly.pdbx_strand_id
1 'polypeptide(L)'
;MIFSKREKISFYFISALLYFLAWIIQSQMLIKGDVSWQMHLARSVLNGGNYIKDFFEINPPLSIFLYMPEIFIEKILFVSHIIGLRIYMFLCATGSLLICYVLIKKLFVQYDTKIAFIFLLSLIFIDLILPLNEFGQRENLLVILTMPYFLLAACRVNKIKINLFFAIFIGLLAALGFGLKPFFLIAFILVEGYVAFKTNIKNMFRPENMGIVLFLLLYFFVILLFFTSYLTVVTPVALRFYYQLFSKPIKICLLLLPVYFCFFTFIFYYIQHKKNAYDALSSVLALALLGFFIAYLIQRIPWYY
;
A
#
# COMPACT_ATOMS: atom_id res chain seq x y z
N MET A 1 -6.84 -27.50 9.90
CA MET A 1 -7.27 -26.55 8.84
C MET A 1 -8.07 -25.44 9.50
N ILE A 2 -7.89 -24.18 9.09
CA ILE A 2 -8.45 -23.02 9.80
C ILE A 2 -9.94 -22.79 9.52
N PHE A 3 -10.49 -23.37 8.45
CA PHE A 3 -11.90 -23.21 8.10
C PHE A 3 -12.56 -24.58 7.98
N SER A 4 -13.77 -24.71 8.53
CA SER A 4 -14.68 -25.82 8.24
C SER A 4 -15.04 -25.84 6.74
N LYS A 5 -15.53 -26.97 6.25
CA LYS A 5 -15.93 -27.11 4.84
C LYS A 5 -16.97 -26.04 4.44
N ARG A 6 -17.94 -25.76 5.32
CA ARG A 6 -18.98 -24.74 5.09
C ARG A 6 -18.40 -23.33 5.04
N GLU A 7 -17.54 -22.96 5.99
CA GLU A 7 -16.90 -21.64 6.01
C GLU A 7 -16.04 -21.40 4.77
N LYS A 8 -15.35 -22.42 4.25
CA LYS A 8 -14.60 -22.28 2.99
C LYS A 8 -15.52 -21.98 1.81
N ILE A 9 -16.63 -22.70 1.68
CA ILE A 9 -17.59 -22.49 0.59
C ILE A 9 -18.13 -21.05 0.68
N SER A 10 -18.55 -20.62 1.87
CA SER A 10 -18.99 -19.24 2.09
C SER A 10 -17.89 -18.21 1.78
N PHE A 11 -16.64 -18.50 2.13
CA PHE A 11 -15.50 -17.61 1.88
C PHE A 11 -15.28 -17.41 0.39
N TYR A 12 -15.18 -18.51 -0.36
CA TYR A 12 -14.96 -18.44 -1.79
C TYR A 12 -16.14 -17.82 -2.52
N PHE A 13 -17.37 -18.13 -2.10
CA PHE A 13 -18.57 -17.52 -2.68
C PHE A 13 -18.61 -16.00 -2.46
N ILE A 14 -18.41 -15.54 -1.21
CA ILE A 14 -18.44 -14.10 -0.91
C ILE A 14 -17.24 -13.39 -1.53
N SER A 15 -16.05 -14.00 -1.54
CA SER A 15 -14.88 -13.44 -2.24
C SER A 15 -15.16 -13.29 -3.74
N ALA A 16 -15.69 -14.33 -4.40
CA ALA A 16 -16.04 -14.27 -5.81
C ALA A 16 -17.08 -13.18 -6.08
N LEU A 17 -18.09 -13.05 -5.22
CA LEU A 17 -19.09 -11.99 -5.31
C LEU A 17 -18.44 -10.60 -5.18
N LEU A 18 -17.55 -10.38 -4.21
CA LEU A 18 -16.85 -9.10 -4.04
C LEU A 18 -15.96 -8.78 -5.25
N TYR A 19 -15.24 -9.76 -5.80
CA TYR A 19 -14.44 -9.56 -7.01
C TYR A 19 -15.31 -9.21 -8.21
N PHE A 20 -16.45 -9.88 -8.38
CA PHE A 20 -17.40 -9.60 -9.45
C PHE A 20 -18.01 -8.20 -9.31
N LEU A 21 -18.47 -7.84 -8.10
CA LEU A 21 -19.00 -6.51 -7.82
C LEU A 21 -17.94 -5.43 -8.02
N ALA A 22 -16.71 -5.66 -7.55
CA ALA A 22 -15.60 -4.75 -7.78
C ALA A 22 -15.36 -4.55 -9.28
N TRP A 23 -15.34 -5.63 -10.07
CA TRP A 23 -15.16 -5.52 -11.50
C TRP A 23 -16.27 -4.68 -12.16
N ILE A 24 -17.53 -4.92 -11.79
CA ILE A 24 -18.65 -4.11 -12.29
C ILE A 24 -18.48 -2.64 -11.91
N ILE A 25 -18.27 -2.34 -10.63
CA ILE A 25 -18.14 -0.96 -10.14
C ILE A 25 -16.99 -0.25 -10.85
N GLN A 26 -15.81 -0.88 -10.86
CA GLN A 26 -14.62 -0.30 -11.49
C GLN A 26 -14.78 -0.19 -13.01
N SER A 27 -15.58 -1.06 -13.64
CA SER A 27 -15.85 -0.97 -15.08
C SER A 27 -16.62 0.28 -15.49
N GLN A 28 -17.51 0.75 -14.61
CA GLN A 28 -18.37 1.92 -14.83
C GLN A 28 -17.69 3.24 -14.47
N MET A 29 -16.59 3.19 -13.72
CA MET A 29 -15.86 4.39 -13.30
C MET A 29 -14.78 4.78 -14.32
N LEU A 30 -14.64 6.08 -14.51
CA LEU A 30 -13.55 6.66 -15.29
C LEU A 30 -12.27 6.62 -14.47
N ILE A 31 -11.15 6.32 -15.13
CA ILE A 31 -9.84 6.41 -14.50
C ILE A 31 -9.48 7.87 -14.24
N LYS A 32 -8.90 8.13 -13.07
CA LYS A 32 -8.49 9.48 -12.69
C LYS A 32 -7.30 9.96 -13.52
N GLY A 33 -7.23 11.27 -13.76
CA GLY A 33 -6.17 11.90 -14.55
C GLY A 33 -4.76 11.53 -14.09
N ASP A 34 -4.51 11.45 -12.78
CA ASP A 34 -3.20 11.04 -12.23
C ASP A 34 -2.80 9.63 -12.65
N VAL A 35 -3.76 8.70 -12.70
CA VAL A 35 -3.54 7.31 -13.11
C VAL A 35 -3.26 7.24 -14.62
N SER A 36 -4.09 7.92 -15.42
CA SER A 36 -3.89 8.05 -16.87
C SER A 36 -2.52 8.64 -17.20
N TRP A 37 -2.09 9.64 -16.42
CA TRP A 37 -0.78 10.26 -16.56
C TRP A 37 0.34 9.25 -16.28
N GLN A 38 0.29 8.49 -15.16
CA GLN A 38 1.31 7.47 -14.89
C GLN A 38 1.39 6.39 -15.97
N MET A 39 0.25 5.95 -16.52
CA MET A 39 0.22 5.00 -17.65
C MET A 39 0.88 5.60 -18.90
N HIS A 40 0.61 6.86 -19.21
CA HIS A 40 1.25 7.57 -20.32
C HIS A 40 2.76 7.71 -20.12
N LEU A 41 3.21 8.05 -18.90
CA LEU A 41 4.62 8.11 -18.55
C LEU A 41 5.32 6.75 -18.71
N ALA A 42 4.68 5.68 -18.23
CA ALA A 42 5.23 4.33 -18.35
C ALA A 42 5.47 3.93 -19.81
N ARG A 43 4.54 4.28 -20.70
CA ARG A 43 4.68 4.07 -22.16
C ARG A 43 5.80 4.93 -22.74
N SER A 44 5.85 6.20 -22.36
CA SER A 44 6.87 7.14 -22.83
C SER A 44 8.27 6.64 -22.47
N VAL A 45 8.48 6.21 -21.23
CA VAL A 45 9.77 5.65 -20.79
C VAL A 45 10.10 4.34 -21.51
N LEU A 46 9.14 3.42 -21.67
CA LEU A 46 9.39 2.18 -22.41
C LEU A 46 9.75 2.40 -23.88
N ASN A 47 9.31 3.53 -24.47
CA ASN A 47 9.64 3.92 -25.84
C ASN A 47 10.92 4.78 -25.93
N GLY A 48 11.69 4.91 -24.84
CA GLY A 48 12.94 5.67 -24.82
C GLY A 48 12.79 7.17 -24.55
N GLY A 49 11.62 7.61 -24.10
CA GLY A 49 11.34 9.00 -23.75
C GLY A 49 12.16 9.50 -22.55
N ASN A 50 12.46 10.79 -22.55
CA ASN A 50 13.31 11.48 -21.59
C ASN A 50 12.50 12.27 -20.54
N TYR A 51 12.88 12.12 -19.27
CA TYR A 51 12.20 12.65 -18.08
C TYR A 51 12.08 14.18 -17.97
N ILE A 52 12.82 14.96 -18.77
CA ILE A 52 12.65 16.43 -18.82
C ILE A 52 12.08 16.87 -20.16
N LYS A 53 12.56 16.28 -21.25
CA LYS A 53 12.23 16.75 -22.59
C LYS A 53 10.82 16.33 -23.02
N ASP A 54 10.43 15.09 -22.70
CA ASP A 54 9.20 14.50 -23.22
C ASP A 54 8.07 14.54 -22.20
N PHE A 55 8.40 14.53 -20.91
CA PHE A 55 7.42 14.67 -19.84
C PHE A 55 8.06 15.31 -18.61
N PHE A 56 7.24 15.78 -17.66
CA PHE A 56 7.68 16.30 -16.37
C PHE A 56 6.79 15.69 -15.28
N GLU A 57 7.40 15.02 -14.31
CA GLU A 57 6.67 14.32 -13.24
C GLU A 57 7.22 14.73 -11.89
N ILE A 58 6.35 15.15 -10.97
CA ILE A 58 6.72 15.57 -9.62
C ILE A 58 7.02 14.35 -8.72
N ASN A 59 6.38 13.24 -9.03
CA ASN A 59 6.47 12.01 -8.26
C ASN A 59 7.78 11.25 -8.52
N PRO A 60 8.30 10.51 -7.52
CA PRO A 60 9.52 9.72 -7.70
C PRO A 60 9.40 8.70 -8.84
N PRO A 61 10.47 8.45 -9.63
CA PRO A 61 10.44 7.57 -10.80
C PRO A 61 9.85 6.17 -10.58
N LEU A 62 9.91 5.62 -9.36
CA LEU A 62 9.32 4.33 -9.01
C LEU A 62 7.84 4.21 -9.41
N SER A 63 7.08 5.31 -9.33
CA SER A 63 5.67 5.28 -9.74
C SER A 63 5.55 4.86 -11.21
N ILE A 64 6.35 5.43 -12.11
CA ILE A 64 6.33 5.12 -13.54
C ILE A 64 6.57 3.61 -13.78
N PHE A 65 7.56 3.04 -13.11
CA PHE A 65 7.90 1.61 -13.25
C PHE A 65 6.79 0.69 -12.75
N LEU A 66 6.06 1.08 -11.71
CA LEU A 66 4.95 0.28 -11.18
C LEU A 66 3.74 0.23 -12.11
N TYR A 67 3.59 1.17 -13.04
CA TYR A 67 2.55 1.08 -14.06
C TYR A 67 3.01 0.30 -15.31
N MET A 68 4.30 0.07 -15.54
CA MET A 68 4.75 -0.68 -16.73
C MET A 68 4.11 -2.07 -16.93
N PRO A 69 3.84 -2.87 -15.87
CA PRO A 69 3.16 -4.17 -16.01
C PRO A 69 1.84 -4.13 -16.80
N GLU A 70 1.05 -3.05 -16.68
CA GLU A 70 -0.23 -2.92 -17.40
C GLU A 70 -0.04 -2.98 -18.92
N ILE A 71 1.05 -2.40 -19.42
CA ILE A 71 1.38 -2.33 -20.85
C ILE A 71 1.70 -3.73 -21.40
N PHE A 72 2.33 -4.59 -20.60
CA PHE A 72 2.57 -5.97 -20.99
C PHE A 72 1.28 -6.77 -21.01
N ILE A 73 0.39 -6.58 -20.03
CA ILE A 73 -0.91 -7.25 -19.97
C ILE A 73 -1.77 -6.86 -21.18
N GLU A 74 -1.81 -5.58 -21.52
CA GLU A 74 -2.48 -5.08 -22.71
C GLU A 74 -1.99 -5.78 -23.98
N LYS A 75 -0.67 -5.87 -24.17
CA LYS A 75 -0.06 -6.49 -25.36
C LYS A 75 -0.29 -8.00 -25.43
N ILE A 76 -0.22 -8.70 -24.29
CA ILE A 76 -0.37 -10.16 -24.23
C ILE A 76 -1.83 -10.56 -24.41
N LEU A 77 -2.77 -9.82 -23.80
CA LEU A 77 -4.19 -10.14 -23.81
C LEU A 77 -4.98 -9.43 -24.92
N PHE A 78 -4.34 -8.54 -25.68
CA PHE A 78 -4.97 -7.73 -26.73
C PHE A 78 -6.19 -6.93 -26.23
N VAL A 79 -6.07 -6.35 -25.03
CA VAL A 79 -7.12 -5.55 -24.39
C VAL A 79 -6.78 -4.06 -24.43
N SER A 80 -7.74 -3.18 -24.09
CA SER A 80 -7.45 -1.76 -23.96
C SER A 80 -6.57 -1.46 -22.74
N HIS A 81 -5.85 -0.33 -22.77
CA HIS A 81 -5.00 0.14 -21.66
C HIS A 81 -5.74 0.16 -20.30
N ILE A 82 -6.99 0.61 -20.30
CA ILE A 82 -7.83 0.68 -19.10
C ILE A 82 -8.11 -0.73 -18.55
N ILE A 83 -8.41 -1.68 -19.42
CA ILE A 83 -8.64 -3.08 -19.03
C ILE A 83 -7.32 -3.70 -18.53
N GLY A 84 -6.20 -3.42 -19.21
CA GLY A 84 -4.86 -3.84 -18.79
C GLY A 84 -4.52 -3.39 -17.37
N LEU A 85 -4.75 -2.11 -17.05
CA LEU A 85 -4.58 -1.56 -15.71
C LEU A 85 -5.49 -2.25 -14.69
N ARG A 86 -6.77 -2.44 -15.00
CA ARG A 86 -7.72 -3.09 -14.07
C ARG A 86 -7.30 -4.52 -13.78
N ILE A 87 -6.91 -5.29 -14.80
CA ILE A 87 -6.37 -6.64 -14.62
C ILE A 87 -5.10 -6.61 -13.76
N TYR A 88 -4.17 -5.69 -14.03
CA TYR A 88 -2.97 -5.51 -13.22
C TYR A 88 -3.28 -5.27 -11.73
N MET A 89 -4.20 -4.35 -11.43
CA MET A 89 -4.60 -4.04 -10.06
C MET A 89 -5.26 -5.24 -9.36
N PHE A 90 -6.13 -5.97 -10.07
CA PHE A 90 -6.75 -7.19 -9.56
C PHE A 90 -5.71 -8.26 -9.26
N LEU A 91 -4.73 -8.46 -10.15
CA LEU A 91 -3.62 -9.40 -9.92
C LEU A 91 -2.77 -9.01 -8.71
N CYS A 92 -2.46 -7.72 -8.54
CA CYS A 92 -1.73 -7.23 -7.36
C CYS A 92 -2.52 -7.46 -6.08
N ALA A 93 -3.80 -7.11 -6.05
CA ALA A 93 -4.68 -7.33 -4.90
C ALA A 93 -4.82 -8.82 -4.57
N THR A 94 -5.01 -9.69 -5.58
CA THR A 94 -5.05 -11.15 -5.37
C THR A 94 -3.73 -11.67 -4.83
N GLY A 95 -2.60 -11.26 -5.39
CA GLY A 95 -1.28 -11.64 -4.90
C GLY A 95 -1.05 -11.25 -3.44
N SER A 96 -1.37 -10.00 -3.09
CA SER A 96 -1.31 -9.52 -1.70
C SER A 96 -2.25 -10.30 -0.78
N LEU A 97 -3.49 -10.53 -1.20
CA LEU A 97 -4.48 -11.28 -0.42
C LEU A 97 -4.03 -12.72 -0.13
N LEU A 98 -3.38 -13.40 -1.09
CA LEU A 98 -2.85 -14.75 -0.88
C LEU A 98 -1.73 -14.78 0.17
N ILE A 99 -0.86 -13.77 0.18
CA ILE A 99 0.19 -13.63 1.19
C ILE A 99 -0.43 -13.31 2.55
N CYS A 100 -1.36 -12.35 2.59
CA CYS A 100 -2.11 -11.99 3.78
C CYS A 100 -2.86 -13.20 4.35
N TYR A 101 -3.47 -14.03 3.51
CA TYR A 101 -4.13 -15.27 3.91
C TYR A 101 -3.19 -16.21 4.68
N VAL A 102 -1.95 -16.40 4.21
CA VAL A 102 -0.96 -17.23 4.91
C VAL A 102 -0.59 -16.67 6.29
N LEU A 103 -0.49 -15.34 6.42
CA LEU A 103 -0.13 -14.66 7.67
C LEU A 103 -1.31 -14.62 8.66
N ILE A 104 -2.50 -14.25 8.19
CA ILE A 104 -3.75 -14.26 8.97
C ILE A 104 -4.01 -15.65 9.52
N LYS A 105 -3.79 -16.68 8.70
CA LYS A 105 -3.90 -18.05 9.16
C LYS A 105 -3.04 -18.35 10.38
N LYS A 106 -1.85 -17.76 10.49
CA LYS A 106 -0.94 -17.93 11.63
C LYS A 106 -1.28 -17.02 12.81
N LEU A 107 -1.78 -15.81 12.55
CA LEU A 107 -2.17 -14.84 13.58
C LEU A 107 -3.45 -15.26 14.33
N PHE A 108 -4.39 -15.89 13.62
CA PHE A 108 -5.73 -16.21 14.15
C PHE A 108 -5.90 -17.70 14.51
N VAL A 109 -4.81 -18.49 14.61
CA VAL A 109 -4.84 -19.97 14.74
C VAL A 109 -5.69 -20.48 15.91
N GLN A 110 -5.90 -19.68 16.96
CA GLN A 110 -6.45 -20.20 18.22
C GLN A 110 -7.81 -19.65 18.66
N TYR A 111 -8.38 -18.58 18.08
CA TYR A 111 -9.52 -17.93 18.76
C TYR A 111 -10.71 -17.43 17.92
N ASP A 112 -10.58 -17.13 16.61
CA ASP A 112 -11.79 -16.74 15.85
C ASP A 112 -11.64 -16.81 14.31
N THR A 113 -12.13 -17.91 13.73
CA THR A 113 -12.14 -18.12 12.27
C THR A 113 -12.99 -17.09 11.54
N LYS A 114 -14.02 -16.54 12.20
CA LYS A 114 -14.92 -15.54 11.62
C LYS A 114 -14.26 -14.17 11.53
N ILE A 115 -13.48 -13.77 12.54
CA ILE A 115 -12.74 -12.50 12.47
C ILE A 115 -11.69 -12.57 11.37
N ALA A 116 -10.95 -13.68 11.27
CA ALA A 116 -10.00 -13.90 10.18
C ALA A 116 -10.68 -13.81 8.80
N PHE A 117 -11.88 -14.38 8.68
CA PHE A 117 -12.71 -14.31 7.48
C PHE A 117 -13.11 -12.88 7.13
N ILE A 118 -13.69 -12.16 8.09
CA ILE A 118 -14.12 -10.77 7.91
C ILE A 118 -12.94 -9.87 7.54
N PHE A 119 -11.78 -10.08 8.18
CA PHE A 119 -10.57 -9.33 7.87
C PHE A 119 -10.15 -9.53 6.41
N LEU A 120 -10.09 -10.77 5.93
CA LEU A 120 -9.73 -11.05 4.54
C LEU A 120 -10.73 -10.47 3.54
N LEU A 121 -12.03 -10.57 3.83
CA LEU A 121 -13.06 -9.93 2.99
C LEU A 121 -12.93 -8.39 3.01
N SER A 122 -12.58 -7.80 4.15
CA SER A 122 -12.34 -6.36 4.24
C SER A 122 -11.14 -5.92 3.39
N LEU A 123 -10.09 -6.76 3.27
CA LEU A 123 -8.97 -6.45 2.36
C LEU A 123 -9.44 -6.42 0.90
N ILE A 124 -10.25 -7.40 0.47
CA ILE A 124 -10.83 -7.39 -0.89
C ILE A 124 -11.64 -6.11 -1.13
N PHE A 125 -12.47 -5.73 -0.16
CA PHE A 125 -13.27 -4.51 -0.24
C PHE A 125 -12.39 -3.25 -0.30
N ILE A 126 -11.39 -3.14 0.58
CA ILE A 126 -10.48 -1.99 0.67
C ILE A 126 -9.64 -1.83 -0.59
N ASP A 127 -9.14 -2.92 -1.17
CA ASP A 127 -8.24 -2.88 -2.32
C ASP A 127 -8.99 -2.68 -3.65
N LEU A 128 -10.20 -3.23 -3.78
CA LEU A 128 -10.90 -3.33 -5.07
C LEU A 128 -12.19 -2.50 -5.19
N ILE A 129 -12.87 -2.17 -4.08
CA ILE A 129 -14.17 -1.48 -4.11
C ILE A 129 -14.07 -0.07 -3.51
N LEU A 130 -13.54 0.04 -2.29
CA LEU A 130 -13.40 1.29 -1.54
C LEU A 130 -12.69 2.42 -2.31
N PRO A 131 -11.69 2.17 -3.17
CA PRO A 131 -11.01 3.26 -3.87
C PRO A 131 -11.93 4.04 -4.81
N LEU A 132 -13.03 3.43 -5.29
CA LEU A 132 -13.98 4.05 -6.22
C LEU A 132 -13.23 4.76 -7.38
N ASN A 133 -13.40 6.07 -7.54
CA ASN A 133 -12.72 6.87 -8.59
C ASN A 133 -11.21 7.02 -8.39
N GLU A 134 -10.67 6.66 -7.22
CA GLU A 134 -9.24 6.65 -6.89
C GLU A 134 -8.60 5.28 -7.18
N PHE A 135 -9.34 4.36 -7.80
CA PHE A 135 -8.83 3.03 -8.16
C PHE A 135 -7.63 3.10 -9.09
N GLY A 136 -6.63 2.27 -8.82
CA GLY A 136 -5.36 2.27 -9.57
C GLY A 136 -4.39 3.37 -9.18
N GLN A 137 -4.67 4.20 -8.18
CA GLN A 137 -3.70 5.17 -7.68
C GLN A 137 -2.57 4.56 -6.84
N ARG A 138 -1.54 5.36 -6.60
CA ARG A 138 -0.36 4.98 -5.82
C ARG A 138 -0.71 4.66 -4.37
N GLU A 139 -1.67 5.37 -3.79
CA GLU A 139 -2.16 5.14 -2.43
C GLU A 139 -2.88 3.79 -2.33
N ASN A 140 -3.64 3.43 -3.37
CA ASN A 140 -4.21 2.09 -3.47
C ASN A 140 -3.10 1.01 -3.57
N LEU A 141 -2.13 1.20 -4.48
CA LEU A 141 -0.98 0.29 -4.59
C LEU A 141 -0.15 0.20 -3.30
N LEU A 142 0.02 1.31 -2.57
CA LEU A 142 0.70 1.33 -1.28
C LEU A 142 0.02 0.37 -0.30
N VAL A 143 -1.30 0.46 -0.16
CA VAL A 143 -2.06 -0.40 0.77
C VAL A 143 -1.89 -1.86 0.35
N ILE A 144 -2.11 -2.18 -0.93
CA ILE A 144 -1.95 -3.53 -1.49
C ILE A 144 -0.55 -4.09 -1.19
N LEU A 145 0.50 -3.32 -1.43
CA LEU A 145 1.88 -3.78 -1.35
C LEU A 145 2.43 -3.85 0.08
N THR A 146 1.92 -3.00 1.00
CA THR A 146 2.43 -2.92 2.39
C THR A 146 1.60 -3.70 3.39
N MET A 147 0.33 -4.03 3.10
CA MET A 147 -0.51 -4.80 4.01
C MET A 147 0.12 -6.13 4.48
N PRO A 148 0.75 -6.95 3.59
CA PRO A 148 1.43 -8.16 4.04
C PRO A 148 2.56 -7.89 5.03
N TYR A 149 3.24 -6.76 4.91
CA TYR A 149 4.31 -6.36 5.83
C TYR A 149 3.77 -6.01 7.22
N PHE A 150 2.65 -5.30 7.32
CA PHE A 150 2.03 -5.01 8.61
C PHE A 150 1.57 -6.30 9.31
N LEU A 151 1.01 -7.26 8.56
CA LEU A 151 0.68 -8.58 9.12
C LEU A 151 1.93 -9.36 9.55
N LEU A 152 3.02 -9.27 8.79
CA LEU A 152 4.31 -9.86 9.17
C LEU A 152 4.85 -9.23 10.45
N ALA A 153 4.80 -7.90 10.60
CA ALA A 153 5.21 -7.21 11.81
C ALA A 153 4.40 -7.68 13.04
N ALA A 154 3.08 -7.86 12.89
CA ALA A 154 2.23 -8.44 13.93
C ALA A 154 2.63 -9.88 14.28
N CYS A 155 2.97 -10.71 13.27
CA CYS A 155 3.49 -12.05 13.50
C CYS A 155 4.76 -12.03 14.35
N ARG A 156 5.65 -11.05 14.10
CA ARG A 156 6.92 -10.93 14.81
C ARG A 156 6.75 -10.50 16.27
N VAL A 157 5.83 -9.59 16.56
CA VAL A 157 5.46 -9.23 17.94
C VAL A 157 4.96 -10.47 18.69
N ASN A 158 4.15 -11.30 18.03
CA ASN A 158 3.63 -12.56 18.58
C ASN A 158 4.64 -13.73 18.51
N LYS A 159 5.91 -13.47 18.16
CA LYS A 159 6.98 -14.48 18.04
C LYS A 159 6.65 -15.64 17.10
N ILE A 160 5.75 -15.42 16.13
CA ILE A 160 5.37 -16.39 15.11
C ILE A 160 6.52 -16.50 14.10
N LYS A 161 7.01 -17.72 13.88
CA LYS A 161 8.06 -17.99 12.91
C LYS A 161 7.50 -17.96 11.48
N ILE A 162 8.16 -17.18 10.65
CA ILE A 162 7.92 -17.04 9.21
C ILE A 162 9.20 -17.43 8.46
N ASN A 163 9.02 -18.15 7.35
CA ASN A 163 10.12 -18.58 6.49
C ASN A 163 10.92 -17.37 5.98
N LEU A 164 12.25 -17.52 5.90
CA LEU A 164 13.20 -16.46 5.51
C LEU A 164 12.87 -15.85 4.15
N PHE A 165 12.78 -16.68 3.10
CA PHE A 165 12.53 -16.22 1.74
C PHE A 165 11.17 -15.56 1.60
N PHE A 166 10.16 -16.10 2.30
CA PHE A 166 8.83 -15.51 2.33
C PHE A 166 8.83 -14.13 3.00
N ALA A 167 9.59 -13.96 4.08
CA ALA A 167 9.74 -12.68 4.76
C ALA A 167 10.49 -11.65 3.89
N ILE A 168 11.59 -12.05 3.23
CA ILE A 168 12.32 -11.18 2.28
C ILE A 168 11.39 -10.74 1.15
N PHE A 169 10.61 -11.65 0.58
CA PHE A 169 9.65 -11.32 -0.48
C PHE A 169 8.60 -10.30 -0.02
N ILE A 170 8.04 -10.47 1.17
CA ILE A 170 7.13 -9.49 1.78
C ILE A 170 7.83 -8.13 1.97
N GLY A 171 9.08 -8.13 2.42
CA GLY A 171 9.89 -6.91 2.54
C GLY A 171 10.07 -6.20 1.20
N LEU A 172 10.40 -6.92 0.13
CA LEU A 172 10.54 -6.34 -1.22
C LEU A 172 9.23 -5.74 -1.74
N LEU A 173 8.09 -6.41 -1.52
CA LEU A 173 6.78 -5.83 -1.85
C LEU A 173 6.52 -4.54 -1.05
N ALA A 174 6.79 -4.55 0.24
CA ALA A 174 6.63 -3.36 1.08
C ALA A 174 7.54 -2.22 0.63
N ALA A 175 8.75 -2.53 0.16
CA ALA A 175 9.70 -1.56 -0.36
C ALA A 175 9.16 -0.85 -1.60
N LEU A 176 8.47 -1.57 -2.49
CA LEU A 176 7.78 -0.98 -3.64
C LEU A 176 6.68 -0.02 -3.17
N GLY A 177 5.88 -0.42 -2.18
CA GLY A 177 4.83 0.42 -1.61
C GLY A 177 5.38 1.68 -0.92
N PHE A 178 6.29 1.53 0.04
CA PHE A 178 6.89 2.67 0.76
C PHE A 178 7.73 3.57 -0.16
N GLY A 179 8.36 3.01 -1.19
CA GLY A 179 9.16 3.77 -2.15
C GLY A 179 8.35 4.70 -3.06
N LEU A 180 7.02 4.51 -3.14
CA LEU A 180 6.13 5.36 -3.95
C LEU A 180 6.14 6.82 -3.49
N LYS A 181 6.26 7.05 -2.18
CA LYS A 181 6.44 8.38 -1.58
C LYS A 181 7.31 8.28 -0.32
N PRO A 182 8.38 9.10 -0.19
CA PRO A 182 9.23 9.07 1.00
C PRO A 182 8.47 9.23 2.33
N PHE A 183 7.39 10.00 2.36
CA PHE A 183 6.56 10.20 3.54
C PHE A 183 5.92 8.91 4.09
N PHE A 184 5.70 7.89 3.24
CA PHE A 184 5.11 6.62 3.68
C PHE A 184 6.04 5.83 4.61
N LEU A 185 7.34 6.13 4.64
CA LEU A 185 8.29 5.53 5.58
C LEU A 185 8.00 5.86 7.04
N ILE A 186 7.22 6.90 7.34
CA ILE A 186 6.81 7.22 8.70
C ILE A 186 6.01 6.04 9.31
N ALA A 187 5.13 5.41 8.54
CA ALA A 187 4.38 4.23 8.98
C ALA A 187 5.33 3.05 9.28
N PHE A 188 6.31 2.81 8.40
CA PHE A 188 7.34 1.80 8.62
C PHE A 188 8.13 2.06 9.91
N ILE A 189 8.59 3.29 10.14
CA ILE A 189 9.38 3.67 11.32
C ILE A 189 8.57 3.47 12.61
N LEU A 190 7.31 3.90 12.64
CA LEU A 190 6.46 3.76 13.84
C LEU A 190 6.18 2.28 14.15
N VAL A 191 5.87 1.47 13.14
CA VAL A 191 5.64 0.04 13.31
C VAL A 191 6.91 -0.67 13.78
N GLU A 192 8.08 -0.34 13.22
CA GLU A 192 9.34 -0.95 13.65
C GLU A 192 9.80 -0.49 15.03
N GLY A 193 9.54 0.77 15.40
CA GLY A 193 9.71 1.24 16.76
C GLY A 193 8.89 0.43 17.76
N TYR A 194 7.64 0.13 17.42
CA TYR A 194 6.77 -0.72 18.25
C TYR A 194 7.23 -2.18 18.32
N VAL A 195 7.62 -2.77 17.19
CA VAL A 195 8.20 -4.11 17.15
C VAL A 195 9.43 -4.19 18.06
N ALA A 196 10.36 -3.23 17.92
CA ALA A 196 11.56 -3.16 18.73
C ALA A 196 11.24 -3.03 20.22
N PHE A 197 10.27 -2.18 20.57
CA PHE A 197 9.80 -2.00 21.93
C PHE A 197 9.17 -3.26 22.54
N LYS A 198 8.35 -4.00 21.78
CA LYS A 198 7.69 -5.22 22.27
C LYS A 198 8.60 -6.46 22.26
N THR A 199 9.70 -6.41 21.53
CA THR A 199 10.59 -7.55 21.37
C THR A 199 12.02 -7.20 21.80
N ASN A 200 12.85 -6.71 20.89
CA ASN A 200 14.19 -6.21 21.14
C ASN A 200 14.64 -5.32 19.96
N ILE A 201 15.46 -4.30 20.20
CA ILE A 201 16.02 -3.42 19.16
C ILE A 201 16.76 -4.20 18.05
N LYS A 202 17.39 -5.33 18.36
CA LYS A 202 18.05 -6.20 17.37
C LYS A 202 17.10 -6.70 16.29
N ASN A 203 15.80 -6.77 16.58
CA ASN A 203 14.78 -7.19 15.61
C ASN A 203 14.48 -6.13 14.55
N MET A 204 15.10 -4.94 14.61
CA MET A 204 15.08 -4.01 13.47
C MET A 204 15.91 -4.54 12.29
N PHE A 205 16.88 -5.42 12.52
CA PHE A 205 17.77 -5.99 11.49
C PHE A 205 17.27 -7.34 10.95
N ARG A 206 15.95 -7.51 10.85
CA ARG A 206 15.36 -8.72 10.27
C ARG A 206 15.50 -8.73 8.74
N PRO A 207 15.48 -9.92 8.10
CA PRO A 207 15.62 -10.06 6.65
C PRO A 207 14.63 -9.22 5.83
N GLU A 208 13.36 -9.15 6.25
CA GLU A 208 12.34 -8.31 5.59
C GLU A 208 12.70 -6.80 5.63
N ASN A 209 13.21 -6.30 6.75
CA ASN A 209 13.59 -4.91 6.93
C ASN A 209 14.88 -4.60 6.15
N MET A 210 15.85 -5.51 6.19
CA MET A 210 17.08 -5.40 5.40
C MET A 210 16.75 -5.38 3.90
N GLY A 211 15.80 -6.20 3.46
CA GLY A 211 15.28 -6.18 2.09
C GLY A 211 14.68 -4.83 1.70
N ILE A 212 13.87 -4.22 2.59
CA ILE A 212 13.31 -2.87 2.37
C ILE A 212 14.43 -1.83 2.25
N VAL A 213 15.32 -1.77 3.23
CA VAL A 213 16.39 -0.77 3.26
C VAL A 213 17.32 -0.93 2.05
N LEU A 214 17.73 -2.15 1.73
CA LEU A 214 18.59 -2.42 0.59
C LEU A 214 17.91 -2.02 -0.73
N PHE A 215 16.63 -2.36 -0.91
CA PHE A 215 15.88 -1.98 -2.10
C PHE A 215 15.79 -0.45 -2.24
N LEU A 216 15.45 0.26 -1.16
CA LEU A 216 15.32 1.72 -1.19
C LEU A 216 16.66 2.41 -1.45
N LEU A 217 17.76 1.88 -0.91
CA LEU A 217 19.11 2.37 -1.20
C LEU A 217 19.48 2.15 -2.67
N LEU A 218 19.26 0.94 -3.20
CA LEU A 218 19.51 0.65 -4.62
C LEU A 218 18.65 1.53 -5.54
N TYR A 219 17.38 1.72 -5.20
CA TYR A 219 16.49 2.62 -5.92
C TYR A 219 17.00 4.07 -5.88
N PHE A 220 17.47 4.55 -4.73
CA PHE A 220 18.08 5.87 -4.63
C PHE A 220 19.34 6.00 -5.51
N PHE A 221 20.19 4.97 -5.56
CA PHE A 221 21.32 4.93 -6.49
C PHE A 221 20.89 4.95 -7.96
N VAL A 222 19.82 4.24 -8.32
CA VAL A 222 19.22 4.30 -9.66
C VAL A 222 18.76 5.72 -9.99
N ILE A 223 18.14 6.43 -9.04
CA ILE A 223 17.78 7.83 -9.25
C ILE A 223 19.03 8.69 -9.48
N LEU A 224 20.08 8.53 -8.68
CA LEU A 224 21.31 9.32 -8.83
C LEU A 224 21.96 9.13 -10.20
N LEU A 225 22.02 7.89 -10.69
CA LEU A 225 22.71 7.54 -11.93
C LEU A 225 21.88 7.82 -13.19
N PHE A 226 20.57 7.55 -13.16
CA PHE A 226 19.73 7.57 -14.36
C PHE A 226 18.67 8.68 -14.37
N PHE A 227 18.31 9.21 -13.20
CA PHE A 227 17.28 10.23 -13.04
C PHE A 227 17.82 11.45 -12.29
N THR A 228 19.06 11.85 -12.55
CA THR A 228 19.71 13.00 -11.88
C THR A 228 18.87 14.28 -12.01
N SER A 229 18.20 14.46 -13.15
CA SER A 229 17.24 15.52 -13.42
C SER A 229 16.08 15.60 -12.43
N TYR A 230 15.62 14.45 -11.92
CA TYR A 230 14.59 14.41 -10.88
C TYR A 230 15.05 15.11 -9.60
N LEU A 231 16.32 14.90 -9.22
CA LEU A 231 16.90 15.49 -8.01
C LEU A 231 17.31 16.95 -8.22
N THR A 232 17.87 17.31 -9.38
CA THR A 232 18.44 18.64 -9.60
C THR A 232 17.44 19.65 -10.14
N VAL A 233 16.36 19.22 -10.81
CA VAL A 233 15.36 20.10 -11.43
C VAL A 233 13.99 19.91 -10.80
N VAL A 234 13.46 18.68 -10.85
CA VAL A 234 12.06 18.43 -10.45
C VAL A 234 11.86 18.64 -8.94
N THR A 235 12.72 18.05 -8.11
CA THR A 235 12.58 18.12 -6.65
C THR A 235 12.62 19.58 -6.15
N PRO A 236 13.58 20.43 -6.56
CA PRO A 236 13.58 21.85 -6.23
C PRO A 236 12.32 22.58 -6.71
N VAL A 237 11.84 22.30 -7.92
CA VAL A 237 10.61 22.90 -8.47
C VAL A 237 9.39 22.48 -7.65
N ALA A 238 9.28 21.21 -7.28
CA ALA A 238 8.18 20.68 -6.47
C ALA A 238 8.17 21.31 -5.07
N LEU A 239 9.33 21.39 -4.41
CA LEU A 239 9.46 22.00 -3.09
C LEU A 239 9.14 23.50 -3.11
N ARG A 240 9.55 24.21 -4.17
CA ARG A 240 9.35 25.65 -4.30
C ARG A 240 7.92 26.01 -4.70
N PHE A 241 7.32 25.30 -5.65
CA PHE A 241 6.05 25.71 -6.24
C PHE A 241 4.90 24.78 -5.85
N TYR A 242 5.05 23.47 -6.02
CA TYR A 242 3.94 22.53 -5.83
C TYR A 242 3.44 22.50 -4.38
N TYR A 243 4.34 22.22 -3.42
CA TYR A 243 3.93 22.13 -2.02
C TYR A 243 3.45 23.48 -1.48
N GLN A 244 4.06 24.59 -1.92
CA GLN A 244 3.61 25.92 -1.51
C GLN A 244 2.20 26.25 -2.03
N LEU A 245 1.93 25.93 -3.31
CA LEU A 245 0.65 26.24 -3.96
C LEU A 245 -0.51 25.41 -3.42
N PHE A 246 -0.28 24.10 -3.21
CA PHE A 246 -1.34 23.17 -2.83
C PHE A 246 -1.48 22.95 -1.33
N SER A 247 -0.46 23.31 -0.52
CA SER A 247 -0.59 23.20 0.93
C SER A 247 -1.71 24.09 1.46
N LYS A 248 -2.51 23.54 2.36
CA LYS A 248 -3.55 24.27 3.09
C LYS A 248 -3.17 24.41 4.56
N PRO A 249 -3.76 25.40 5.28
CA PRO A 249 -3.66 25.43 6.73
C PRO A 249 -4.08 24.09 7.34
N ILE A 250 -3.35 23.63 8.36
CA ILE A 250 -3.61 22.35 9.04
C ILE A 250 -5.06 22.23 9.50
N LYS A 251 -5.67 23.35 9.94
CA LYS A 251 -7.09 23.40 10.30
C LYS A 251 -8.00 22.88 9.19
N ILE A 252 -7.77 23.25 7.93
CA ILE A 252 -8.56 22.76 6.79
C ILE A 252 -8.34 21.26 6.59
N CYS A 253 -7.08 20.81 6.68
CA CYS A 253 -6.74 19.39 6.55
C CYS A 253 -7.41 18.53 7.63
N LEU A 254 -7.59 19.06 8.84
CA LEU A 254 -8.23 18.36 9.97
C LEU A 254 -9.76 18.32 9.87
N LEU A 255 -10.38 19.15 9.03
CA LEU A 255 -11.83 19.22 8.86
C LEU A 255 -12.35 18.25 7.78
N LEU A 256 -11.49 17.50 7.09
CA LEU A 256 -11.92 16.55 6.07
C LEU A 256 -12.57 15.31 6.70
N LEU A 257 -13.62 14.78 6.05
CA LEU A 257 -14.35 13.61 6.51
C LEU A 257 -13.46 12.37 6.81
N PRO A 258 -12.46 12.02 5.98
CA PRO A 258 -11.57 10.89 6.27
C PRO A 258 -10.74 11.06 7.55
N VAL A 259 -10.45 12.31 7.96
CA VAL A 259 -9.71 12.58 9.19
C VAL A 259 -10.57 12.26 10.42
N TYR A 260 -11.87 12.57 10.38
CA TYR A 260 -12.78 12.14 11.45
C TYR A 260 -12.86 10.62 11.56
N PHE A 261 -12.87 9.91 10.43
CA PHE A 261 -12.80 8.45 10.42
C PHE A 261 -11.51 7.93 11.11
N CYS A 262 -10.36 8.56 10.86
CA CYS A 262 -9.12 8.24 11.56
C CYS A 262 -9.24 8.47 13.07
N PHE A 263 -9.81 9.61 13.50
CA PHE A 263 -10.02 9.89 14.92
C PHE A 263 -10.94 8.88 15.60
N PHE A 264 -12.07 8.52 14.97
CA PHE A 264 -12.96 7.48 15.50
C PHE A 264 -12.26 6.13 15.59
N THR A 265 -11.42 5.80 14.61
CA THR A 265 -10.62 4.58 14.63
C THR A 265 -9.62 4.57 15.79
N PHE A 266 -8.93 5.69 16.06
CA PHE A 266 -8.02 5.81 17.22
C PHE A 266 -8.77 5.74 18.56
N ILE A 267 -9.93 6.39 18.67
CA ILE A 267 -10.78 6.32 19.87
C ILE A 267 -11.24 4.87 20.10
N PHE A 268 -11.73 4.21 19.05
CA PHE A 268 -12.15 2.82 19.13
C PHE A 268 -11.00 1.89 19.54
N TYR A 269 -9.82 2.06 18.93
CA TYR A 269 -8.61 1.34 19.31
C TYR A 269 -8.25 1.57 20.79
N TYR A 270 -8.24 2.83 21.25
CA TYR A 270 -7.92 3.16 22.64
C TYR A 270 -8.88 2.51 23.65
N ILE A 271 -10.19 2.55 23.37
CA ILE A 271 -11.23 1.94 24.22
C ILE A 271 -11.06 0.42 24.27
N GLN A 272 -10.75 -0.21 23.13
CA GLN A 272 -10.69 -1.66 23.02
C GLN A 272 -9.32 -2.27 23.35
N HIS A 273 -8.23 -1.49 23.36
CA HIS A 273 -6.87 -2.03 23.45
C HIS A 273 -6.70 -3.00 24.61
N LYS A 274 -7.17 -2.67 25.82
CA LYS A 274 -7.01 -3.53 27.01
C LYS A 274 -7.79 -4.84 26.96
N LYS A 275 -8.82 -4.92 26.13
CA LYS A 275 -9.73 -6.08 26.01
C LYS A 275 -9.51 -6.87 24.71
N ASN A 276 -8.57 -6.44 23.89
CA ASN A 276 -8.38 -6.96 22.54
C ASN A 276 -7.46 -8.18 22.54
N ALA A 277 -7.99 -9.34 22.15
CA ALA A 277 -7.22 -10.57 21.97
C ALA A 277 -6.18 -10.48 20.83
N TYR A 278 -6.28 -9.46 19.97
CA TYR A 278 -5.40 -9.21 18.83
C TYR A 278 -4.63 -7.89 18.97
N ASP A 279 -4.22 -7.56 20.20
CA ASP A 279 -3.56 -6.31 20.55
C ASP A 279 -2.35 -5.99 19.65
N ALA A 280 -1.51 -6.98 19.34
CA ALA A 280 -0.35 -6.82 18.48
C ALA A 280 -0.74 -6.38 17.06
N LEU A 281 -1.72 -7.04 16.46
CA LEU A 281 -2.21 -6.70 15.12
C LEU A 281 -2.86 -5.32 15.11
N SER A 282 -3.77 -5.06 16.04
CA SER A 282 -4.45 -3.77 16.11
C SER A 282 -3.51 -2.62 16.41
N SER A 283 -2.47 -2.82 17.23
CA SER A 283 -1.46 -1.80 17.50
C SER A 283 -0.59 -1.52 16.28
N VAL A 284 -0.20 -2.55 15.54
CA VAL A 284 0.54 -2.37 14.27
C VAL A 284 -0.31 -1.59 13.26
N LEU A 285 -1.57 -1.95 13.07
CA LEU A 285 -2.46 -1.24 12.14
C LEU A 285 -2.76 0.19 12.59
N ALA A 286 -2.94 0.42 13.90
CA ALA A 286 -3.13 1.77 14.45
C ALA A 286 -1.87 2.64 14.26
N LEU A 287 -0.68 2.08 14.44
CA LEU A 287 0.58 2.79 14.21
C LEU A 287 0.85 3.04 12.71
N ALA A 288 0.48 2.10 11.85
CA ALA A 288 0.53 2.30 10.40
C ALA A 288 -0.40 3.45 9.99
N LEU A 289 -1.65 3.44 10.47
CA LEU A 289 -2.61 4.52 10.28
C LEU A 289 -2.07 5.85 10.80
N LEU A 290 -1.49 5.88 11.99
CA LEU A 290 -0.87 7.07 12.56
C LEU A 290 0.28 7.58 11.69
N GLY A 291 1.11 6.69 11.17
CA GLY A 291 2.21 7.08 10.29
C GLY A 291 1.74 7.67 8.97
N PHE A 292 0.72 7.08 8.35
CA PHE A 292 0.10 7.63 7.14
C PHE A 292 -0.66 8.94 7.43
N PHE A 293 -1.29 9.06 8.60
CA PHE A 293 -1.94 10.29 9.02
C PHE A 293 -0.92 11.43 9.23
N ILE A 294 0.24 11.14 9.84
CA ILE A 294 1.34 12.11 9.96
C ILE A 294 1.89 12.46 8.58
N ALA A 295 2.06 11.48 7.69
CA ALA A 295 2.48 11.72 6.31
C ALA A 295 1.52 12.66 5.55
N TYR A 296 0.21 12.50 5.75
CA TYR A 296 -0.81 13.41 5.22
C TYR A 296 -0.69 14.83 5.81
N LEU A 297 -0.56 14.94 7.13
CA LEU A 297 -0.45 16.24 7.82
C LEU A 297 0.84 17.00 7.49
N ILE A 298 1.96 16.31 7.26
CA ILE A 298 3.22 16.96 6.84
C ILE A 298 3.08 17.55 5.44
N GLN A 299 2.45 16.81 4.52
CA GLN A 299 2.23 17.29 3.16
C GLN A 299 1.25 18.47 3.12
N ARG A 300 0.23 18.47 4.00
CA ARG A 300 -0.83 19.48 4.07
C ARG A 300 -1.61 19.66 2.76
N ILE A 301 -1.63 18.63 1.91
CA ILE A 301 -2.36 18.67 0.66
C ILE A 301 -3.64 17.84 0.83
N PRO A 302 -4.84 18.47 0.76
CA PRO A 302 -6.12 17.84 1.07
C PRO A 302 -6.65 17.01 -0.11
N TRP A 303 -5.82 16.16 -0.70
CA TRP A 303 -6.29 15.18 -1.67
C TRP A 303 -7.13 14.12 -0.94
N TYR A 304 -8.17 13.63 -1.61
CA TYR A 304 -9.14 12.68 -1.02
C TYR A 304 -8.66 11.23 -0.96
N TYR A 305 -7.58 10.91 -1.67
CA TYR A 305 -7.02 9.57 -1.78
C TYR A 305 -5.92 9.28 -0.75
#